data_AF-A0A1V1PEB2-F1
#
_entry.id   AF-A0A1V1PEB2-F1
#
_cell.length_a   1.000
_cell.length_b   1.000
_cell.length_c   1.000
_cell.angle_alpha   90.00
_cell.angle_beta   90.00
_cell.angle_gamma   90.00
#
_symmetry.space_group_name_H-M   'P 1'
#
loop_
_entity.id
_entity.type
_entity.pdbx_description
1 polymer ?
#
loop_
_entity_poly.entity_id
_entity_poly.type
_entity_poly.pdbx_seq_one_letter_code
_entity_poly.pdbx_strand_id
1 'polypeptide(L)'
;MKKQLFSCLKSLTFILLTASIAFSAYHHMGENDSDQFISVYPAKENTKLDSCALCHSGGSYEKYPDSGKFITMGSCQWCHYKYGYDGTGNIVDTLNPYGKDFHYHGRNADAVKAIESMDSDNDGFSNIEEIEALRYPGDPNDDPEKRIAPFRVYSKADLNQMPQHKQFMLMNTHRSGDYYAEYTGVPLEDLLTDAGILDTATGITVYAPDGWSTYHPLDAVAEPALYHIRGTYPQATYYYNAEAETWCDYNAPMCSSFSHGSIIPVTGGLKALLAMQRDGVKLTPGVLNNENRLDGSGPYRIVVPQKEPCAPDQSAKSDNQDVVWPFTDSWDHNAGFCTRSVTIIKVEPLPEGTTDIDVMEAGWDFVDNEKIIIYGAIQRQTGSVAGQLYSLENDTHKATPGATVTIVETGQMATSAADGSFQLDNVPIGTVSLSIKHDNHLMFMLDDIKVLENENTQLPACTLPEITNSWDIDNDHMMSLKDLIHWLKLLAGLDKH
;
A
#
# COMPACT_ATOMS: atom_id res chain seq x y z
N MET A 1 26.66 -6.29 -41.25
CA MET A 1 27.06 -5.35 -40.17
C MET A 1 26.16 -4.11 -40.00
N LYS A 2 25.38 -3.65 -41.00
CA LYS A 2 24.45 -2.51 -40.81
C LYS A 2 23.00 -2.86 -40.40
N LYS A 3 22.67 -4.15 -40.24
CA LYS A 3 21.33 -4.62 -39.84
C LYS A 3 21.19 -5.04 -38.37
N GLN A 4 22.30 -5.14 -37.62
CA GLN A 4 22.26 -5.45 -36.18
C GLN A 4 22.25 -4.20 -35.29
N LEU A 5 22.74 -3.05 -35.78
CA LEU A 5 22.66 -1.78 -35.03
C LEU A 5 21.25 -1.18 -34.95
N PHE A 6 20.36 -1.51 -35.90
CA PHE A 6 18.98 -1.00 -35.91
C PHE A 6 18.02 -1.76 -34.99
N SER A 7 18.46 -2.87 -34.39
CA SER A 7 17.65 -3.65 -33.44
C SER A 7 17.85 -3.20 -31.98
N CYS A 8 19.04 -2.69 -31.61
CA CYS A 8 19.27 -2.16 -30.26
C CYS A 8 18.64 -0.79 -30.04
N LEU A 9 18.53 0.04 -31.08
CA LEU A 9 18.05 1.42 -30.92
C LEU A 9 16.52 1.52 -30.75
N LYS A 10 15.74 0.49 -31.15
CA LYS A 10 14.29 0.45 -30.90
C LYS A 10 13.93 -0.07 -29.50
N SER A 11 14.85 -0.76 -28.82
CA SER A 11 14.66 -1.15 -27.42
C SER A 11 15.04 -0.04 -26.45
N LEU A 12 15.88 0.92 -26.86
CA LEU A 12 16.30 2.03 -26.00
C LEU A 12 15.29 3.19 -25.97
N THR A 13 14.49 3.38 -27.04
CA THR A 13 13.48 4.46 -27.11
C THR A 13 12.13 4.08 -26.50
N PHE A 14 11.94 2.85 -26.03
CA PHE A 14 10.71 2.42 -25.33
C PHE A 14 10.89 2.38 -23.80
N ILE A 15 12.08 2.66 -23.28
CA ILE A 15 12.39 2.67 -21.84
C ILE A 15 12.33 4.11 -21.25
N LEU A 16 12.26 5.14 -22.09
CA LEU A 16 12.30 6.55 -21.67
C LEU A 16 10.93 7.22 -21.46
N LEU A 17 9.85 6.45 -21.27
CA LEU A 17 8.50 7.01 -21.06
C LEU A 17 7.67 6.35 -19.94
N THR A 18 8.33 5.61 -19.05
CA THR A 18 7.77 5.23 -17.74
C THR A 18 8.77 5.59 -16.65
N ALA A 19 9.18 6.86 -16.61
CA ALA A 19 9.48 7.45 -15.31
C ALA A 19 8.12 7.64 -14.64
N SER A 20 7.63 6.59 -14.00
CA SER A 20 6.61 6.73 -12.98
C SER A 20 7.22 7.70 -11.98
N ILE A 21 6.69 8.92 -11.97
CA ILE A 21 6.99 9.89 -10.94
C ILE A 21 6.38 9.22 -9.70
N ALA A 22 7.21 8.54 -8.91
CA ALA A 22 6.80 8.00 -7.62
C ALA A 22 6.27 9.21 -6.85
N PHE A 23 4.96 9.25 -6.66
CA PHE A 23 4.35 10.32 -5.89
C PHE A 23 4.77 10.09 -4.45
N SER A 24 5.49 11.08 -3.94
CA SER A 24 5.78 11.36 -2.55
C SER A 24 4.54 11.19 -1.66
N ALA A 25 4.80 11.08 -0.36
CA ALA A 25 3.89 11.11 0.78
C ALA A 25 2.45 11.56 0.49
N TYR A 26 1.49 10.89 1.12
CA TYR A 26 0.06 11.21 1.10
C TYR A 26 -0.23 12.63 1.67
N HIS A 27 0.10 13.68 0.93
CA HIS A 27 -0.28 15.06 1.22
C HIS A 27 -1.73 15.24 0.79
N HIS A 28 -2.65 15.20 1.75
CA HIS A 28 -4.06 15.47 1.52
C HIS A 28 -4.44 16.90 1.92
N MET A 29 -5.22 17.57 1.07
CA MET A 29 -6.03 18.77 1.36
C MET A 29 -5.40 19.79 2.33
N GLY A 30 -4.25 20.37 1.97
CA GLY A 30 -3.66 21.50 2.70
C GLY A 30 -2.97 21.12 4.02
N GLU A 31 -2.56 19.86 4.14
CA GLU A 31 -1.61 19.43 5.16
C GLU A 31 -0.24 20.08 4.89
N ASN A 32 0.27 20.81 5.90
CA ASN A 32 1.53 21.57 5.85
C ASN A 32 2.50 21.14 6.96
N ASP A 33 2.15 20.16 7.79
CA ASP A 33 2.91 19.82 9.00
C ASP A 33 4.17 19.01 8.64
N SER A 34 4.02 18.07 7.71
CA SER A 34 5.09 17.36 7.01
C SER A 34 6.08 18.32 6.37
N ASP A 35 5.62 19.31 5.60
CA ASP A 35 6.47 20.33 4.98
C ASP A 35 7.32 21.10 6.01
N GLN A 36 6.73 21.47 7.15
CA GLN A 36 7.48 22.11 8.23
C GLN A 36 8.55 21.18 8.81
N PHE A 37 8.21 19.90 9.02
CA PHE A 37 9.14 18.89 9.51
C PHE A 37 10.29 18.65 8.53
N ILE A 38 9.99 18.40 7.24
CA ILE A 38 10.97 18.17 6.18
C ILE A 38 11.88 19.37 5.97
N SER A 39 11.38 20.60 6.15
CA SER A 39 12.23 21.80 6.09
C SER A 39 13.35 21.81 7.15
N VAL A 40 13.13 21.15 8.28
CA VAL A 40 14.12 21.00 9.37
C VAL A 40 14.95 19.74 9.19
N TYR A 41 14.33 18.65 8.72
CA TYR A 41 14.96 17.36 8.49
C TYR A 41 14.85 16.90 7.02
N PRO A 42 15.54 17.55 6.05
CA PRO A 42 15.44 17.18 4.63
C PRO A 42 15.85 15.74 4.34
N ALA A 43 16.71 15.15 5.18
CA ALA A 43 17.13 13.75 5.05
C ALA A 43 16.02 12.73 5.39
N LYS A 44 14.87 13.19 5.90
CA LYS A 44 13.70 12.37 6.25
C LYS A 44 12.60 12.43 5.19
N GLU A 45 12.83 13.16 4.10
CA GLU A 45 11.94 13.19 2.93
C GLU A 45 11.77 11.77 2.36
N ASN A 46 10.54 11.39 2.01
CA ASN A 46 10.18 10.02 1.59
C ASN A 46 10.52 8.95 2.64
N THR A 47 10.25 9.23 3.91
CA THR A 47 10.27 8.21 4.97
C THR A 47 8.92 8.21 5.68
N LYS A 48 8.64 7.23 6.55
CA LYS A 48 7.43 7.25 7.39
C LYS A 48 7.18 8.54 8.16
N LEU A 49 8.23 9.29 8.50
CA LEU A 49 8.10 10.57 9.21
C LEU A 49 7.64 11.72 8.28
N ASP A 50 7.75 11.54 6.97
CA ASP A 50 7.16 12.42 5.95
C ASP A 50 5.69 12.06 5.73
N SER A 51 4.87 12.19 6.79
CA SER A 51 3.48 11.75 6.77
C SER A 51 2.64 12.50 7.79
N CYS A 52 1.34 12.65 7.51
CA CYS A 52 0.35 13.06 8.49
C CYS A 52 0.42 12.22 9.78
N ALA A 53 0.80 10.93 9.68
CA ALA A 53 0.92 10.05 10.84
C ALA A 53 1.98 10.52 11.86
N LEU A 54 2.94 11.36 11.46
CA LEU A 54 3.91 11.97 12.38
C LEU A 54 3.20 12.78 13.47
N CYS A 55 2.17 13.54 13.11
CA CYS A 55 1.44 14.43 14.03
C CYS A 55 0.06 13.88 14.41
N HIS A 56 -0.50 12.93 13.66
CA HIS A 56 -1.87 12.48 13.80
C HIS A 56 -1.98 11.00 14.14
N SER A 57 -2.86 10.66 15.09
CA SER A 57 -3.16 9.27 15.45
C SER A 57 -4.48 8.79 14.86
N GLY A 58 -4.63 7.47 14.77
CA GLY A 58 -5.95 6.84 14.71
C GLY A 58 -6.75 7.06 16.00
N GLY A 59 -7.95 6.50 16.03
CA GLY A 59 -8.79 6.56 17.22
C GLY A 59 -9.88 5.52 17.20
N SER A 60 -10.62 5.42 18.29
CA SER A 60 -11.75 4.49 18.39
C SER A 60 -12.99 5.21 18.89
N TYR A 61 -14.14 4.80 18.39
CA TYR A 61 -15.42 5.26 18.90
C TYR A 61 -16.36 4.08 19.11
N GLU A 62 -17.26 4.24 20.08
CA GLU A 62 -18.30 3.26 20.32
C GLU A 62 -19.37 3.40 19.23
N LYS A 63 -19.57 2.35 18.41
CA LYS A 63 -20.50 2.40 17.27
C LYS A 63 -21.94 2.66 17.73
N TYR A 64 -22.29 2.10 18.88
CA TYR A 64 -23.57 2.31 19.57
C TYR A 64 -23.29 2.62 21.04
N PRO A 65 -23.80 3.74 21.60
CA PRO A 65 -23.60 4.08 23.00
C PRO A 65 -23.99 2.92 23.93
N ASP A 66 -23.16 2.62 24.92
CA ASP A 66 -23.37 1.59 25.95
C ASP A 66 -23.36 0.13 25.46
N SER A 67 -22.94 -0.11 24.22
CA SER A 67 -22.83 -1.47 23.65
C SER A 67 -21.54 -2.20 24.03
N GLY A 68 -20.51 -1.46 24.46
CA GLY A 68 -19.14 -1.93 24.61
C GLY A 68 -18.44 -2.26 23.28
N LYS A 69 -19.05 -1.92 22.13
CA LYS A 69 -18.54 -2.26 20.80
C LYS A 69 -17.84 -1.05 20.17
N PHE A 70 -16.52 -1.14 20.06
CA PHE A 70 -15.67 -0.11 19.50
C PHE A 70 -15.35 -0.40 18.03
N ILE A 71 -15.37 0.64 17.21
CA ILE A 71 -14.72 0.66 15.90
C ILE A 71 -13.41 1.43 16.08
N THR A 72 -12.31 0.81 15.68
CA THR A 72 -11.00 1.45 15.58
C THR A 72 -10.77 1.92 14.14
N MET A 73 -10.22 3.11 13.99
CA MET A 73 -9.96 3.80 12.73
C MET A 73 -8.48 4.19 12.64
N GLY A 74 -7.92 4.14 11.44
CA GLY A 74 -6.59 4.71 11.16
C GLY A 74 -6.59 6.23 11.27
N SER A 75 -5.41 6.86 11.23
CA SER A 75 -5.24 8.32 11.40
C SER A 75 -6.05 9.14 10.40
N CYS A 76 -6.07 8.76 9.12
CA CYS A 76 -6.86 9.45 8.09
C CYS A 76 -8.38 9.32 8.33
N GLN A 77 -8.86 8.11 8.64
CA GLN A 77 -10.27 7.87 8.95
C GLN A 77 -10.70 8.63 10.21
N TRP A 78 -9.86 8.62 11.24
CA TRP A 78 -10.11 9.35 12.48
C TRP A 78 -10.12 10.87 12.26
N CYS A 79 -9.19 11.37 11.44
CA CYS A 79 -9.16 12.77 11.03
C CYS A 79 -10.48 13.14 10.33
N HIS A 80 -10.91 12.40 9.30
CA HIS A 80 -12.19 12.70 8.65
C HIS A 80 -13.41 12.52 9.55
N TYR A 81 -13.34 11.61 10.54
CA TYR A 81 -14.40 11.41 11.51
C TYR A 81 -14.52 12.57 12.51
N LYS A 82 -13.39 13.12 12.98
CA LYS A 82 -13.36 14.20 14.00
C LYS A 82 -13.28 15.61 13.41
N TYR A 83 -12.44 15.80 12.41
CA TYR A 83 -12.18 17.08 11.75
C TYR A 83 -13.17 17.37 10.62
N GLY A 84 -13.77 16.33 10.03
CA GLY A 84 -14.71 16.47 8.92
C GLY A 84 -14.01 16.71 7.58
N TYR A 85 -14.67 16.38 6.47
CA TYR A 85 -14.16 16.62 5.11
C TYR A 85 -14.13 18.10 4.72
N ASP A 86 -14.88 18.94 5.43
CA ASP A 86 -14.96 20.39 5.22
C ASP A 86 -14.03 21.20 6.15
N GLY A 87 -13.23 20.50 6.97
CA GLY A 87 -12.28 21.10 7.91
C GLY A 87 -12.91 21.90 9.05
N THR A 88 -14.18 21.64 9.38
CA THR A 88 -14.92 22.39 10.39
C THR A 88 -14.78 21.85 11.82
N GLY A 89 -14.24 20.65 11.99
CA GLY A 89 -14.02 20.02 13.28
C GLY A 89 -12.77 20.53 14.01
N ASN A 90 -12.47 19.93 15.16
CA ASN A 90 -11.31 20.28 15.96
C ASN A 90 -10.11 19.40 15.61
N ILE A 91 -9.08 19.98 15.00
CA ILE A 91 -7.88 19.24 14.58
C ILE A 91 -7.13 18.62 15.76
N VAL A 92 -7.20 19.24 16.96
CA VAL A 92 -6.51 18.74 18.16
C VAL A 92 -7.00 17.36 18.58
N ASP A 93 -8.24 17.01 18.27
CA ASP A 93 -8.82 15.69 18.59
C ASP A 93 -8.27 14.56 17.70
N THR A 94 -7.47 14.93 16.69
CA THR A 94 -6.82 14.02 15.74
C THR A 94 -5.32 13.88 15.99
N LEU A 95 -4.74 14.73 16.85
CA LEU A 95 -3.30 14.79 17.09
C LEU A 95 -2.84 13.71 18.07
N ASN A 96 -1.71 13.08 17.75
CA ASN A 96 -0.94 12.29 18.70
C ASN A 96 -0.19 13.22 19.71
N PRO A 97 0.49 12.71 20.73
CA PRO A 97 1.24 13.53 21.69
C PRO A 97 2.28 14.47 21.04
N TYR A 98 3.11 13.97 20.11
CA TYR A 98 4.07 14.81 19.37
C TYR A 98 3.39 15.95 18.61
N GLY A 99 2.32 15.64 17.88
CA GLY A 99 1.54 16.61 17.14
C GLY A 99 0.92 17.67 18.05
N LYS A 100 0.52 17.32 19.28
CA LYS A 100 0.05 18.29 20.28
C LYS A 100 1.18 19.21 20.73
N ASP A 101 2.36 18.68 21.02
CA ASP A 101 3.52 19.50 21.40
C ASP A 101 3.94 20.42 20.27
N PHE A 102 4.03 19.90 19.04
CA PHE A 102 4.27 20.68 17.83
C PHE A 102 3.22 21.80 17.65
N HIS A 103 1.94 21.47 17.83
CA HIS A 103 0.83 22.43 17.76
C HIS A 103 0.96 23.54 18.81
N TYR A 104 1.22 23.18 20.07
CA TYR A 104 1.31 24.14 21.18
C TYR A 104 2.58 25.01 21.12
N HIS A 105 3.63 24.57 20.43
CA HIS A 105 4.84 25.36 20.16
C HIS A 105 4.75 26.22 18.89
N GLY A 106 3.57 26.30 18.27
CA GLY A 106 3.28 27.24 17.19
C GLY A 106 3.26 26.64 15.80
N ARG A 107 3.33 25.30 15.67
CA ARG A 107 3.07 24.54 14.44
C ARG A 107 3.86 25.08 13.22
N ASN A 108 5.18 25.21 13.37
CA ASN A 108 6.10 25.74 12.36
C ASN A 108 7.49 25.10 12.50
N ALA A 109 8.40 25.35 11.55
CA ALA A 109 9.76 24.80 11.58
C ALA A 109 10.55 25.08 12.89
N ASP A 110 10.34 26.23 13.54
CA ASP A 110 10.99 26.51 14.83
C ASP A 110 10.38 25.66 15.96
N ALA A 111 9.08 25.32 15.87
CA ALA A 111 8.41 24.44 16.81
C ALA A 111 8.99 23.02 16.76
N VAL A 112 9.32 22.51 15.57
CA VAL A 112 9.98 21.19 15.40
C VAL A 112 11.27 21.12 16.21
N LYS A 113 12.10 22.18 16.12
CA LYS A 113 13.36 22.27 16.89
C LYS A 113 13.11 22.46 18.38
N ALA A 114 12.09 23.24 18.75
CA ALA A 114 11.79 23.55 20.15
C ALA A 114 11.40 22.31 20.96
N ILE A 115 10.84 21.29 20.31
CA ILE A 115 10.37 20.06 20.97
C ILE A 115 11.35 18.89 20.86
N GLU A 116 12.53 19.06 20.25
CA GLU A 116 13.51 17.98 20.03
C GLU A 116 13.88 17.23 21.32
N SER A 117 14.05 17.94 22.43
CA SER A 117 14.43 17.33 23.72
C SER A 117 13.24 16.86 24.56
N MET A 118 12.01 17.01 24.08
CA MET A 118 10.82 16.51 24.77
C MET A 118 10.68 15.02 24.51
N ASP A 119 10.12 14.30 25.47
CA ASP A 119 9.61 12.94 25.32
C ASP A 119 8.09 13.09 25.25
N SER A 120 7.56 13.20 24.02
CA SER A 120 6.18 13.64 23.82
C SER A 120 5.16 12.57 24.22
N ASP A 121 5.47 11.28 24.00
CA ASP A 121 4.57 10.18 24.33
C ASP A 121 4.89 9.43 25.63
N ASN A 122 5.98 9.79 26.30
CA ASN A 122 6.44 9.27 27.59
C ASN A 122 6.91 7.80 27.53
N ASP A 123 7.54 7.41 26.42
CA ASP A 123 8.16 6.09 26.25
C ASP A 123 9.60 6.00 26.79
N GLY A 124 10.18 7.15 27.15
CA GLY A 124 11.54 7.28 27.69
C GLY A 124 12.59 7.75 26.68
N PHE A 125 12.21 8.00 25.42
CA PHE A 125 13.06 8.56 24.38
C PHE A 125 12.66 9.99 24.05
N SER A 126 13.64 10.82 23.70
CA SER A 126 13.35 12.16 23.21
C SER A 126 12.95 12.12 21.74
N ASN A 127 12.15 13.11 21.34
CA ASN A 127 11.69 13.26 19.97
C ASN A 127 12.83 13.22 18.95
N ILE A 128 13.98 13.82 19.27
CA ILE A 128 15.15 13.77 18.38
C ILE A 128 15.75 12.36 18.26
N GLU A 129 15.83 11.60 19.35
CA GLU A 129 16.35 10.23 19.32
C GLU A 129 15.47 9.34 18.42
N GLU A 130 14.15 9.53 18.50
CA GLU A 130 13.19 8.83 17.67
C GLU A 130 13.24 9.27 16.20
N ILE A 131 13.25 10.58 15.94
CA ILE A 131 13.38 11.12 14.57
C ILE A 131 14.65 10.58 13.91
N GLU A 132 15.78 10.59 14.61
CA GLU A 132 17.04 10.04 14.13
C GLU A 132 16.91 8.55 13.81
N ALA A 133 16.21 7.78 14.66
CA ALA A 133 15.93 6.36 14.51
C ALA A 133 14.79 5.99 13.54
N LEU A 134 14.17 6.97 12.86
CA LEU A 134 12.99 6.78 11.99
C LEU A 134 11.78 6.19 12.74
N ARG A 135 11.53 6.76 13.92
CA ARG A 135 10.46 6.41 14.86
C ARG A 135 9.48 7.57 15.04
N TYR A 136 8.22 7.26 15.26
CA TYR A 136 7.14 8.23 15.45
C TYR A 136 7.13 8.75 16.89
N PRO A 137 7.53 10.01 17.15
CA PRO A 137 7.66 10.50 18.53
C PRO A 137 6.37 10.73 19.31
N GLY A 138 5.25 10.35 18.69
CA GLY A 138 3.92 10.41 19.28
C GLY A 138 3.27 9.03 19.38
N ASP A 139 4.02 7.94 19.18
CA ASP A 139 3.54 6.59 19.35
C ASP A 139 4.50 5.79 20.25
N PRO A 140 4.14 5.53 21.52
CA PRO A 140 5.02 4.85 22.47
C PRO A 140 5.23 3.36 22.14
N ASN A 141 4.61 2.86 21.06
CA ASN A 141 4.83 1.52 20.52
C ASN A 141 5.79 1.50 19.32
N ASP A 142 6.33 2.64 18.92
CA ASP A 142 7.28 2.80 17.82
C ASP A 142 8.59 3.44 18.29
N ASP A 143 9.15 2.95 19.39
CA ASP A 143 10.39 3.48 19.98
C ASP A 143 11.68 2.93 19.32
N PRO A 144 12.88 3.49 19.64
CA PRO A 144 14.17 3.04 19.10
C PRO A 144 14.58 1.60 19.48
N GLU A 145 13.99 1.01 20.52
CA GLU A 145 14.23 -0.40 20.89
C GLU A 145 13.38 -1.36 20.06
N LYS A 146 12.28 -0.89 19.46
CA LYS A 146 11.42 -1.70 18.59
C LYS A 146 12.13 -2.06 17.29
N ARG A 147 11.72 -3.21 16.75
CA ARG A 147 12.12 -3.67 15.42
C ARG A 147 10.93 -3.68 14.49
N ILE A 148 11.17 -3.50 13.19
CA ILE A 148 10.09 -3.63 12.21
C ILE A 148 9.53 -5.05 12.26
N ALA A 149 8.19 -5.15 12.31
CA ALA A 149 7.49 -6.42 12.32
C ALA A 149 7.85 -7.29 11.10
N PRO A 150 7.86 -8.62 11.25
CA PRO A 150 8.02 -9.53 10.11
C PRO A 150 7.01 -9.22 9.02
N PHE A 151 7.44 -9.26 7.76
CA PHE A 151 6.57 -9.07 6.61
C PHE A 151 6.98 -9.97 5.44
N ARG A 152 6.07 -10.11 4.47
CA ARG A 152 6.27 -10.81 3.21
C ARG A 152 5.54 -10.07 2.10
N VAL A 153 6.23 -9.89 0.97
CA VAL A 153 5.66 -9.26 -0.23
C VAL A 153 5.32 -10.33 -1.25
N TYR A 154 4.10 -10.25 -1.78
CA TYR A 154 3.59 -11.13 -2.83
C TYR A 154 3.44 -10.35 -4.13
N SER A 155 4.09 -10.82 -5.19
CA SER A 155 3.81 -10.37 -6.55
C SER A 155 2.55 -11.02 -7.09
N LYS A 156 2.00 -10.45 -8.16
CA LYS A 156 0.99 -11.11 -8.98
C LYS A 156 1.38 -12.51 -9.43
N ALA A 157 2.65 -12.74 -9.76
CA ALA A 157 3.11 -14.05 -10.20
C ALA A 157 3.03 -15.07 -9.05
N ASP A 158 3.38 -14.66 -7.83
CA ASP A 158 3.26 -15.49 -6.63
C ASP A 158 1.79 -15.83 -6.38
N LEU A 159 0.90 -14.83 -6.36
CA LEU A 159 -0.54 -15.02 -6.10
C LEU A 159 -1.23 -15.91 -7.15
N ASN A 160 -0.83 -15.84 -8.42
CA ASN A 160 -1.37 -16.71 -9.48
C ASN A 160 -0.91 -18.17 -9.37
N GLN A 161 0.18 -18.45 -8.65
CA GLN A 161 0.64 -19.83 -8.40
C GLN A 161 -0.06 -20.47 -7.20
N MET A 162 -0.68 -19.66 -6.34
CA MET A 162 -1.43 -20.16 -5.19
C MET A 162 -2.76 -20.82 -5.62
N PRO A 163 -3.31 -21.75 -4.82
CA PRO A 163 -4.62 -22.34 -5.07
C PRO A 163 -5.70 -21.26 -5.25
N GLN A 164 -6.35 -21.28 -6.42
CA GLN A 164 -7.42 -20.34 -6.73
C GLN A 164 -8.77 -20.88 -6.27
N HIS A 165 -9.62 -19.99 -5.76
CA HIS A 165 -11.01 -20.24 -5.42
C HIS A 165 -11.91 -19.29 -6.19
N LYS A 166 -13.09 -19.79 -6.56
CA LYS A 166 -14.08 -19.09 -7.36
C LYS A 166 -15.44 -19.23 -6.69
N GLN A 167 -16.13 -18.11 -6.50
CA GLN A 167 -17.44 -18.09 -5.87
C GLN A 167 -18.36 -17.03 -6.47
N PHE A 168 -19.59 -17.44 -6.77
CA PHE A 168 -20.68 -16.56 -7.18
C PHE A 168 -21.58 -16.29 -5.99
N MET A 169 -21.92 -15.02 -5.74
CA MET A 169 -22.75 -14.63 -4.59
C MET A 169 -23.38 -13.26 -4.78
N LEU A 170 -24.33 -12.95 -3.91
CA LEU A 170 -24.89 -11.62 -3.74
C LEU A 170 -23.91 -10.73 -2.95
N MET A 171 -23.80 -9.48 -3.39
CA MET A 171 -23.10 -8.40 -2.70
C MET A 171 -24.14 -7.37 -2.27
N ASN A 172 -24.57 -7.43 -1.01
CA ASN A 172 -25.49 -6.46 -0.43
C ASN A 172 -24.73 -5.20 0.00
N THR A 173 -25.22 -4.04 -0.41
CA THR A 173 -24.65 -2.74 -0.12
C THR A 173 -25.60 -1.94 0.75
N HIS A 174 -25.09 -1.18 1.73
CA HIS A 174 -25.96 -0.40 2.63
C HIS A 174 -26.57 0.85 1.94
N ARG A 175 -25.78 1.52 1.08
CA ARG A 175 -26.09 2.86 0.55
C ARG A 175 -26.13 2.95 -0.97
N SER A 176 -25.92 1.83 -1.67
CA SER A 176 -25.87 1.77 -3.14
C SER A 176 -26.84 0.68 -3.64
N GLY A 177 -26.80 0.36 -4.93
CA GLY A 177 -27.52 -0.80 -5.45
C GLY A 177 -26.76 -2.10 -5.16
N ASP A 178 -27.50 -3.14 -4.84
CA ASP A 178 -26.99 -4.50 -4.68
C ASP A 178 -26.57 -5.10 -6.01
N TYR A 179 -25.75 -6.15 -5.98
CA TYR A 179 -25.34 -6.81 -7.21
C TYR A 179 -24.90 -8.26 -6.98
N TYR A 180 -25.16 -9.11 -7.97
CA TYR A 180 -24.54 -10.42 -8.05
C TYR A 180 -23.18 -10.32 -8.76
N ALA A 181 -22.20 -11.10 -8.30
CA ALA A 181 -20.88 -11.17 -8.92
C ALA A 181 -20.21 -12.52 -8.68
N GLU A 182 -19.43 -12.97 -9.67
CA GLU A 182 -18.47 -14.08 -9.47
C GLU A 182 -17.08 -13.50 -9.21
N TYR A 183 -16.49 -13.83 -8.07
CA TYR A 183 -15.11 -13.47 -7.76
C TYR A 183 -14.18 -14.68 -7.88
N THR A 184 -12.97 -14.45 -8.39
CA THR A 184 -11.88 -15.45 -8.41
C THR A 184 -10.62 -14.87 -7.78
N GLY A 185 -9.98 -15.64 -6.90
CA GLY A 185 -8.74 -15.24 -6.24
C GLY A 185 -8.24 -16.27 -5.22
N VAL A 186 -7.35 -15.84 -4.33
CA VAL A 186 -6.74 -16.71 -3.31
C VAL A 186 -7.58 -16.67 -2.02
N PRO A 187 -7.95 -17.82 -1.41
CA PRO A 187 -8.49 -17.85 -0.06
C PRO A 187 -7.55 -17.17 0.94
N LEU A 188 -8.06 -16.25 1.74
CA LEU A 188 -7.24 -15.49 2.68
C LEU A 188 -6.60 -16.41 3.76
N GLU A 189 -7.30 -17.47 4.17
CA GLU A 189 -6.74 -18.47 5.08
C GLU A 189 -5.50 -19.17 4.50
N ASP A 190 -5.52 -19.51 3.21
CA ASP A 190 -4.38 -20.13 2.51
C ASP A 190 -3.23 -19.13 2.35
N LEU A 191 -3.56 -17.87 2.02
CA LEU A 191 -2.58 -16.78 1.88
C LEU A 191 -1.85 -16.47 3.20
N LEU A 192 -2.59 -16.39 4.31
CA LEU A 192 -2.01 -16.14 5.63
C LEU A 192 -1.19 -17.33 6.13
N THR A 193 -1.62 -18.55 5.81
CA THR A 193 -0.87 -19.78 6.11
C THR A 193 0.45 -19.79 5.35
N ASP A 194 0.45 -19.46 4.05
CA ASP A 194 1.66 -19.34 3.26
C ASP A 194 2.57 -18.22 3.79
N ALA A 195 1.99 -17.11 4.25
CA ALA A 195 2.73 -16.02 4.88
C ALA A 195 3.37 -16.41 6.23
N GLY A 196 3.06 -17.59 6.76
CA GLY A 196 3.59 -18.08 8.03
C GLY A 196 2.91 -17.45 9.23
N ILE A 197 1.60 -17.19 9.19
CA ILE A 197 0.84 -16.66 10.33
C ILE A 197 1.13 -17.40 11.64
N LEU A 198 1.33 -16.64 12.72
CA LEU A 198 1.59 -17.17 14.06
C LEU A 198 0.29 -17.52 14.78
N ASP A 199 0.37 -18.48 15.71
CA ASP A 199 -0.77 -18.87 16.56
C ASP A 199 -1.23 -17.75 17.51
N THR A 200 -0.41 -16.73 17.72
CA THR A 200 -0.76 -15.54 18.51
C THR A 200 -1.68 -14.58 17.76
N ALA A 201 -1.82 -14.73 16.43
CA ALA A 201 -2.66 -13.86 15.62
C ALA A 201 -4.15 -14.08 15.93
N THR A 202 -4.90 -12.99 16.02
CA THR A 202 -6.35 -12.98 16.32
C THR A 202 -7.18 -12.39 15.20
N GLY A 203 -6.58 -11.58 14.33
CA GLY A 203 -7.25 -10.98 13.17
C GLY A 203 -6.28 -10.36 12.19
N ILE A 204 -6.83 -9.72 11.18
CA ILE A 204 -6.11 -8.88 10.23
C ILE A 204 -6.78 -7.51 10.09
N THR A 205 -5.98 -6.47 9.88
CA THR A 205 -6.46 -5.19 9.35
C THR A 205 -5.97 -5.03 7.91
N VAL A 206 -6.89 -4.79 6.99
CA VAL A 206 -6.57 -4.66 5.56
C VAL A 206 -6.71 -3.22 5.12
N TYR A 207 -5.70 -2.71 4.43
CA TYR A 207 -5.63 -1.32 3.97
C TYR A 207 -5.69 -1.23 2.43
N ALA A 208 -6.39 -0.21 1.98
CA ALA A 208 -6.36 0.32 0.63
C ALA A 208 -5.32 1.46 0.56
N PRO A 209 -4.82 1.82 -0.64
CA PRO A 209 -3.82 2.88 -0.80
C PRO A 209 -4.32 4.25 -0.32
N ASP A 210 -5.63 4.50 -0.33
CA ASP A 210 -6.26 5.73 0.16
C ASP A 210 -6.38 5.83 1.69
N GLY A 211 -5.71 4.94 2.42
CA GLY A 211 -5.74 4.90 3.88
C GLY A 211 -7.05 4.35 4.46
N TRP A 212 -7.99 3.91 3.63
CA TRP A 212 -9.14 3.16 4.09
C TRP A 212 -8.70 1.80 4.63
N SER A 213 -9.20 1.41 5.81
CA SER A 213 -8.94 0.09 6.37
C SER A 213 -10.18 -0.61 6.91
N THR A 214 -10.11 -1.93 7.03
CA THR A 214 -11.16 -2.77 7.61
C THR A 214 -10.54 -3.93 8.39
N TYR A 215 -11.04 -4.18 9.60
CA TYR A 215 -10.61 -5.27 10.45
C TYR A 215 -11.45 -6.54 10.22
N HIS A 216 -10.79 -7.69 10.21
CA HIS A 216 -11.37 -9.01 10.07
C HIS A 216 -10.79 -9.96 11.12
N PRO A 217 -11.60 -10.52 12.06
CA PRO A 217 -11.10 -11.56 12.96
C PRO A 217 -10.70 -12.82 12.19
N LEU A 218 -9.78 -13.63 12.73
CA LEU A 218 -9.45 -14.91 12.10
C LEU A 218 -10.60 -15.91 12.23
N ASP A 219 -11.18 -15.99 13.43
CA ASP A 219 -12.22 -16.97 13.75
C ASP A 219 -13.61 -16.30 13.80
N ALA A 220 -14.67 -17.12 13.66
CA ALA A 220 -16.04 -16.64 13.67
C ALA A 220 -16.42 -15.99 15.01
N VAL A 221 -17.00 -14.79 14.94
CA VAL A 221 -17.50 -14.03 16.10
C VAL A 221 -18.98 -13.69 15.91
N ALA A 222 -19.68 -13.48 17.03
CA ALA A 222 -21.10 -13.14 17.02
C ALA A 222 -21.41 -11.72 16.52
N GLU A 223 -20.41 -10.84 16.44
CA GLU A 223 -20.59 -9.44 16.00
C GLU A 223 -20.97 -9.38 14.52
N PRO A 224 -22.19 -8.90 14.14
CA PRO A 224 -22.63 -8.88 12.74
C PRO A 224 -21.68 -8.12 11.80
N ALA A 225 -21.04 -7.05 12.25
CA ALA A 225 -20.13 -6.25 11.43
C ALA A 225 -18.70 -6.83 11.27
N LEU A 226 -18.38 -7.98 11.88
CA LEU A 226 -17.04 -8.58 11.80
C LEU A 226 -17.05 -9.89 11.00
N TYR A 227 -16.36 -9.90 9.87
CA TYR A 227 -16.30 -11.03 8.93
C TYR A 227 -15.00 -11.80 9.14
N HIS A 228 -15.12 -13.10 9.40
CA HIS A 228 -13.99 -13.95 9.78
C HIS A 228 -13.18 -14.46 8.58
N ILE A 229 -11.92 -14.81 8.78
CA ILE A 229 -11.06 -15.28 7.70
C ILE A 229 -11.08 -16.80 7.50
N ARG A 230 -11.04 -17.57 8.59
CA ARG A 230 -10.87 -19.02 8.56
C ARG A 230 -12.17 -19.78 8.35
N GLY A 231 -12.13 -20.83 7.53
CA GLY A 231 -13.26 -21.71 7.29
C GLY A 231 -14.21 -21.22 6.20
N THR A 232 -15.50 -21.51 6.37
CA THR A 232 -16.51 -21.31 5.32
C THR A 232 -17.74 -20.57 5.83
N TYR A 233 -18.36 -19.83 4.92
CA TYR A 233 -19.64 -19.15 5.10
C TYR A 233 -20.81 -20.02 4.63
N PRO A 234 -22.04 -19.77 5.14
CA PRO A 234 -23.24 -20.46 4.68
C PRO A 234 -23.48 -20.26 3.17
N GLN A 235 -24.02 -21.27 2.50
CA GLN A 235 -24.39 -21.15 1.08
C GLN A 235 -25.52 -20.14 0.89
N ALA A 236 -25.40 -19.32 -0.15
CA ALA A 236 -26.41 -18.31 -0.49
C ALA A 236 -27.51 -18.90 -1.38
N THR A 237 -28.67 -18.27 -1.35
CA THR A 237 -29.78 -18.51 -2.29
C THR A 237 -29.75 -17.43 -3.38
N TYR A 238 -30.02 -17.81 -4.62
CA TYR A 238 -30.20 -16.86 -5.71
C TYR A 238 -31.60 -16.26 -5.65
N TYR A 239 -31.69 -14.95 -5.53
CA TYR A 239 -32.92 -14.18 -5.53
C TYR A 239 -33.01 -13.42 -6.84
N TYR A 240 -34.19 -13.40 -7.46
CA TYR A 240 -34.44 -12.60 -8.65
C TYR A 240 -35.89 -12.15 -8.64
N ASN A 241 -36.09 -10.87 -8.98
CA ASN A 241 -37.39 -10.29 -9.23
C ASN A 241 -37.21 -9.20 -10.31
N ALA A 242 -38.10 -9.17 -11.30
CA ALA A 242 -38.05 -8.19 -12.39
C ALA A 242 -38.13 -6.73 -11.90
N GLU A 243 -38.86 -6.48 -10.81
CA GLU A 243 -38.94 -5.15 -10.18
C GLU A 243 -37.55 -4.70 -9.65
N ALA A 244 -36.76 -5.66 -9.18
CA ALA A 244 -35.45 -5.41 -8.61
C ALA A 244 -34.37 -5.06 -9.65
N GLU A 245 -34.58 -5.33 -10.93
CA GLU A 245 -33.58 -5.05 -11.99
C GLU A 245 -33.19 -3.57 -12.10
N THR A 246 -34.01 -2.66 -11.55
CA THR A 246 -33.74 -1.22 -11.56
C THR A 246 -32.76 -0.77 -10.48
N TRP A 247 -32.49 -1.62 -9.48
CA TRP A 247 -31.66 -1.26 -8.31
C TRP A 247 -30.75 -2.37 -7.80
N CYS A 248 -30.99 -3.63 -8.18
CA CYS A 248 -30.09 -4.75 -8.01
C CYS A 248 -29.53 -5.15 -9.39
N ASP A 249 -28.21 -5.23 -9.50
CA ASP A 249 -27.51 -5.58 -10.73
C ASP A 249 -27.41 -7.11 -10.90
N TYR A 250 -28.08 -7.61 -11.93
CA TYR A 250 -28.09 -9.01 -12.36
C TYR A 250 -27.23 -9.28 -13.60
N ASN A 251 -26.35 -8.36 -14.00
CA ASN A 251 -25.59 -8.47 -15.25
C ASN A 251 -24.42 -9.46 -15.18
N ALA A 252 -24.07 -9.99 -14.00
CA ALA A 252 -23.06 -11.02 -13.89
C ALA A 252 -23.43 -12.25 -14.77
N PRO A 253 -22.50 -12.79 -15.59
CA PRO A 253 -22.81 -13.86 -16.54
C PRO A 253 -23.49 -15.08 -15.89
N MET A 254 -23.10 -15.38 -14.65
CA MET A 254 -23.61 -16.51 -13.87
C MET A 254 -25.08 -16.38 -13.48
N CYS A 255 -25.66 -15.17 -13.42
CA CYS A 255 -27.07 -14.95 -13.06
C CYS A 255 -28.02 -15.77 -13.94
N SER A 256 -27.73 -15.85 -15.25
CA SER A 256 -28.54 -16.60 -16.22
C SER A 256 -28.58 -18.12 -15.97
N SER A 257 -27.68 -18.64 -15.13
CA SER A 257 -27.60 -20.07 -14.78
C SER A 257 -28.48 -20.45 -13.59
N PHE A 258 -29.11 -19.48 -12.92
CA PHE A 258 -29.88 -19.70 -11.70
C PHE A 258 -31.34 -19.26 -11.85
N SER A 259 -32.22 -19.95 -11.12
CA SER A 259 -33.62 -19.59 -10.99
C SER A 259 -33.87 -19.01 -9.61
N HIS A 260 -34.79 -18.05 -9.48
CA HIS A 260 -35.16 -17.51 -8.17
C HIS A 260 -35.46 -18.64 -7.17
N GLY A 261 -34.85 -18.58 -5.99
CA GLY A 261 -34.98 -19.56 -4.91
C GLY A 261 -34.01 -20.74 -5.00
N SER A 262 -33.18 -20.85 -6.04
CA SER A 262 -32.17 -21.92 -6.13
C SER A 262 -30.96 -21.64 -5.24
N ILE A 263 -30.43 -22.66 -4.57
CA ILE A 263 -29.14 -22.58 -3.88
C ILE A 263 -28.04 -22.32 -4.90
N ILE A 264 -27.10 -21.43 -4.57
CA ILE A 264 -25.89 -21.18 -5.35
C ILE A 264 -24.81 -22.15 -4.88
N PRO A 265 -24.42 -23.15 -5.68
CA PRO A 265 -23.40 -24.12 -5.28
C PRO A 265 -22.01 -23.50 -5.42
N VAL A 266 -21.22 -23.55 -4.34
CA VAL A 266 -19.80 -23.17 -4.33
C VAL A 266 -18.98 -24.35 -3.84
N THR A 267 -18.16 -24.91 -4.72
CA THR A 267 -17.29 -26.05 -4.39
C THR A 267 -16.26 -25.65 -3.34
N GLY A 268 -16.25 -26.36 -2.21
CA GLY A 268 -15.37 -26.02 -1.08
C GLY A 268 -15.93 -24.96 -0.13
N GLY A 269 -17.20 -24.55 -0.33
CA GLY A 269 -17.87 -23.53 0.47
C GLY A 269 -17.46 -22.10 0.10
N LEU A 270 -18.27 -21.13 0.52
CA LEU A 270 -17.96 -19.71 0.38
C LEU A 270 -16.85 -19.32 1.36
N LYS A 271 -15.86 -18.53 0.93
CA LYS A 271 -14.70 -18.15 1.76
C LYS A 271 -14.41 -16.65 1.66
N ALA A 272 -13.66 -16.13 2.63
CA ALA A 272 -13.03 -14.82 2.50
C ALA A 272 -11.89 -14.90 1.47
N LEU A 273 -11.87 -14.01 0.49
CA LEU A 273 -10.96 -14.05 -0.65
C LEU A 273 -10.15 -12.76 -0.80
N LEU A 274 -8.89 -12.90 -1.21
CA LEU A 274 -8.18 -11.88 -1.97
C LEU A 274 -8.52 -12.07 -3.45
N ALA A 275 -9.56 -11.39 -3.92
CA ALA A 275 -10.03 -11.48 -5.30
C ALA A 275 -9.12 -10.71 -6.27
N MET A 276 -8.85 -11.32 -7.43
CA MET A 276 -8.09 -10.76 -8.55
C MET A 276 -8.96 -10.51 -9.79
N GLN A 277 -10.12 -11.18 -9.85
CA GLN A 277 -11.05 -11.09 -10.96
C GLN A 277 -12.48 -10.97 -10.47
N ARG A 278 -13.29 -10.25 -11.24
CA ARG A 278 -14.75 -10.20 -11.14
C ARG A 278 -15.34 -10.59 -12.49
N ASP A 279 -16.28 -11.53 -12.48
CA ASP A 279 -17.01 -12.01 -13.65
C ASP A 279 -16.08 -12.48 -14.80
N GLY A 280 -14.96 -13.12 -14.42
CA GLY A 280 -13.94 -13.61 -15.34
C GLY A 280 -13.00 -12.55 -15.92
N VAL A 281 -13.12 -11.29 -15.49
CA VAL A 281 -12.28 -10.17 -15.93
C VAL A 281 -11.42 -9.68 -14.77
N LYS A 282 -10.19 -9.27 -15.05
CA LYS A 282 -9.31 -8.64 -14.04
C LYS A 282 -10.00 -7.42 -13.45
N LEU A 283 -9.83 -7.23 -12.14
CA LEU A 283 -10.32 -6.02 -11.47
C LEU A 283 -9.64 -4.78 -12.06
N THR A 284 -10.42 -3.73 -12.32
CA THR A 284 -9.88 -2.43 -12.74
C THR A 284 -8.97 -1.89 -11.64
N PRO A 285 -7.68 -1.59 -11.92
CA PRO A 285 -6.77 -1.02 -10.94
C PRO A 285 -7.34 0.22 -10.25
N GLY A 286 -7.01 0.38 -8.97
CA GLY A 286 -7.32 1.58 -8.21
C GLY A 286 -6.66 2.81 -8.80
N VAL A 287 -7.35 3.94 -8.84
CA VAL A 287 -6.79 5.27 -9.14
C VAL A 287 -7.49 6.31 -8.26
N LEU A 288 -6.86 7.46 -8.03
CA LEU A 288 -7.56 8.62 -7.50
C LEU A 288 -8.30 9.33 -8.63
N ASN A 289 -9.59 9.59 -8.43
CA ASN A 289 -10.37 10.41 -9.35
C ASN A 289 -10.12 11.91 -9.12
N ASN A 290 -10.77 12.77 -9.90
CA ASN A 290 -10.61 14.23 -9.80
C ASN A 290 -11.06 14.83 -8.45
N GLU A 291 -11.78 14.06 -7.62
CA GLU A 291 -12.18 14.44 -6.26
C GLU A 291 -11.28 13.79 -5.18
N ASN A 292 -10.12 13.23 -5.56
CA ASN A 292 -9.21 12.49 -4.69
C ASN A 292 -9.87 11.32 -3.96
N ARG A 293 -10.79 10.61 -4.64
CA ARG A 293 -11.42 9.39 -4.12
C ARG A 293 -10.94 8.18 -4.89
N LEU A 294 -10.79 7.06 -4.20
CA LEU A 294 -10.48 5.77 -4.81
C LEU A 294 -11.58 5.34 -5.78
N ASP A 295 -11.24 5.33 -7.06
CA ASP A 295 -11.96 4.70 -8.14
C ASP A 295 -11.27 3.39 -8.56
N GLY A 296 -12.01 2.41 -9.08
CA GLY A 296 -11.48 1.06 -9.33
C GLY A 296 -11.48 0.16 -8.09
N SER A 297 -11.20 -1.13 -8.26
CA SER A 297 -11.27 -2.10 -7.14
C SER A 297 -10.12 -3.08 -7.09
N GLY A 298 -9.21 -3.01 -8.06
CA GLY A 298 -8.07 -3.88 -8.22
C GLY A 298 -6.73 -3.18 -7.90
N PRO A 299 -5.61 -3.88 -8.12
CA PRO A 299 -5.53 -5.23 -8.71
C PRO A 299 -6.12 -6.32 -7.80
N TYR A 300 -6.22 -6.04 -6.50
CA TYR A 300 -6.74 -6.96 -5.50
C TYR A 300 -7.90 -6.36 -4.68
N ARG A 301 -8.84 -7.21 -4.27
CA ARG A 301 -9.98 -6.83 -3.42
C ARG A 301 -10.21 -7.87 -2.33
N ILE A 302 -10.42 -7.44 -1.08
CA ILE A 302 -11.00 -8.34 -0.07
C ILE A 302 -12.46 -8.56 -0.39
N VAL A 303 -12.87 -9.81 -0.47
CA VAL A 303 -14.25 -10.19 -0.74
C VAL A 303 -14.70 -11.15 0.36
N VAL A 304 -15.70 -10.74 1.13
CA VAL A 304 -16.32 -11.54 2.19
C VAL A 304 -17.76 -11.90 1.81
N PRO A 305 -18.16 -13.18 1.96
CA PRO A 305 -19.56 -13.59 1.83
C PRO A 305 -20.44 -13.07 2.97
N GLN A 306 -21.76 -13.13 2.78
CA GLN A 306 -22.71 -12.92 3.88
C GLN A 306 -22.57 -14.03 4.93
N LYS A 307 -22.55 -13.64 6.20
CA LYS A 307 -22.66 -14.56 7.34
C LYS A 307 -24.10 -15.02 7.53
N GLU A 308 -25.05 -14.13 7.28
CA GLU A 308 -26.48 -14.43 7.31
C GLU A 308 -27.08 -14.16 5.93
N PRO A 309 -27.11 -15.17 5.03
CA PRO A 309 -27.60 -14.96 3.67
C PRO A 309 -29.04 -14.42 3.64
N CYS A 310 -29.25 -13.34 2.89
CA CYS A 310 -30.55 -12.72 2.70
C CYS A 310 -30.81 -12.40 1.22
N ALA A 311 -31.99 -11.85 0.92
CA ALA A 311 -32.31 -11.33 -0.40
C ALA A 311 -31.60 -9.97 -0.63
N PRO A 312 -31.48 -9.52 -1.89
CA PRO A 312 -31.13 -8.14 -2.18
C PRO A 312 -32.11 -7.18 -1.51
N ASP A 313 -31.67 -6.00 -1.12
CA ASP A 313 -32.50 -4.93 -0.60
C ASP A 313 -32.23 -3.59 -1.30
N GLN A 314 -33.21 -2.72 -1.26
CA GLN A 314 -33.07 -1.37 -1.80
C GLN A 314 -32.05 -0.56 -0.99
N SER A 315 -31.38 0.40 -1.63
CA SER A 315 -30.48 1.34 -0.96
C SER A 315 -31.17 2.08 0.19
N ALA A 316 -30.49 2.25 1.33
CA ALA A 316 -30.95 3.12 2.41
C ALA A 316 -31.11 4.60 2.00
N LYS A 317 -30.53 5.00 0.86
CA LYS A 317 -30.64 6.35 0.28
C LYS A 317 -31.76 6.50 -0.74
N SER A 318 -32.48 5.43 -1.09
CA SER A 318 -33.58 5.51 -2.05
C SER A 318 -34.77 6.25 -1.44
N ASP A 319 -35.33 7.20 -2.19
CA ASP A 319 -36.59 7.88 -1.85
C ASP A 319 -37.80 6.95 -1.90
N ASN A 320 -37.70 5.84 -2.65
CA ASN A 320 -38.75 4.83 -2.74
C ASN A 320 -38.31 3.52 -2.05
N GLN A 321 -39.04 3.16 -0.99
CA GLN A 321 -38.90 1.90 -0.27
C GLN A 321 -40.13 0.99 -0.43
N ASP A 322 -41.17 1.41 -1.16
CA ASP A 322 -42.33 0.56 -1.47
C ASP A 322 -41.99 -0.36 -2.66
N VAL A 323 -41.10 -1.31 -2.40
CA VAL A 323 -40.58 -2.27 -3.37
C VAL A 323 -40.58 -3.69 -2.83
N VAL A 324 -40.38 -4.70 -3.69
CA VAL A 324 -40.38 -6.12 -3.30
C VAL A 324 -39.47 -6.44 -2.09
N TRP A 325 -38.29 -5.81 -2.02
CA TRP A 325 -37.34 -5.95 -0.91
C TRP A 325 -36.87 -4.56 -0.47
N PRO A 326 -37.56 -3.92 0.50
CA PRO A 326 -37.15 -2.63 1.03
C PRO A 326 -35.84 -2.75 1.82
N PHE A 327 -35.14 -1.62 1.99
CA PHE A 327 -33.95 -1.55 2.83
C PHE A 327 -34.22 -2.12 4.22
N THR A 328 -33.36 -3.02 4.68
CA THR A 328 -33.46 -3.61 6.03
C THR A 328 -32.13 -3.52 6.77
N ASP A 329 -32.01 -2.59 7.72
CA ASP A 329 -30.75 -2.30 8.42
C ASP A 329 -30.15 -3.50 9.17
N SER A 330 -30.98 -4.46 9.60
CA SER A 330 -30.53 -5.67 10.28
C SER A 330 -30.05 -6.79 9.34
N TRP A 331 -30.13 -6.60 8.02
CA TRP A 331 -29.64 -7.58 7.05
C TRP A 331 -28.13 -7.46 6.84
N ASP A 332 -27.53 -8.50 6.28
CA ASP A 332 -26.08 -8.61 6.11
C ASP A 332 -25.61 -7.86 4.86
N HIS A 333 -25.07 -6.63 5.04
CA HIS A 333 -24.51 -5.80 3.95
C HIS A 333 -22.99 -6.03 3.75
N ASN A 334 -22.62 -7.27 3.39
CA ASN A 334 -21.24 -7.73 3.23
C ASN A 334 -20.36 -6.86 2.32
N ALA A 335 -20.91 -6.20 1.28
CA ALA A 335 -20.13 -5.42 0.33
C ALA A 335 -19.41 -4.23 0.98
N GLY A 336 -19.94 -3.71 2.08
CA GLY A 336 -19.32 -2.62 2.85
C GLY A 336 -18.02 -3.00 3.56
N PHE A 337 -17.77 -4.30 3.74
CA PHE A 337 -16.60 -4.87 4.41
C PHE A 337 -15.59 -5.46 3.42
N CYS A 338 -15.78 -5.18 2.13
CA CYS A 338 -14.94 -5.68 1.04
C CYS A 338 -13.95 -4.60 0.58
N THR A 339 -12.79 -4.49 1.23
CA THR A 339 -11.74 -3.49 0.94
C THR A 339 -11.30 -3.56 -0.53
N ARG A 340 -11.40 -2.42 -1.22
CA ARG A 340 -11.02 -2.23 -2.62
C ARG A 340 -9.53 -1.91 -2.74
N SER A 341 -8.92 -2.35 -3.84
CA SER A 341 -7.53 -2.00 -4.20
C SER A 341 -6.55 -2.30 -3.06
N VAL A 342 -6.62 -3.50 -2.50
CA VAL A 342 -5.83 -3.92 -1.35
C VAL A 342 -4.34 -3.86 -1.66
N THR A 343 -3.57 -3.26 -0.75
CA THR A 343 -2.10 -3.16 -0.85
C THR A 343 -1.41 -3.76 0.38
N ILE A 344 -2.02 -3.64 1.56
CA ILE A 344 -1.40 -4.02 2.83
C ILE A 344 -2.37 -4.87 3.67
N ILE A 345 -1.87 -5.96 4.26
CA ILE A 345 -2.56 -6.80 5.24
C ILE A 345 -1.71 -6.88 6.51
N LYS A 346 -2.14 -6.19 7.57
CA LYS A 346 -1.56 -6.31 8.92
C LYS A 346 -2.17 -7.50 9.64
N VAL A 347 -1.35 -8.38 10.18
CA VAL A 347 -1.73 -9.54 11.00
C VAL A 347 -1.51 -9.16 12.46
N GLU A 348 -2.59 -9.20 13.23
CA GLU A 348 -2.64 -8.61 14.56
C GLU A 348 -2.85 -9.65 15.66
N PRO A 349 -2.39 -9.39 16.90
CA PRO A 349 -1.55 -8.25 17.30
C PRO A 349 -0.13 -8.35 16.73
N LEU A 350 0.61 -7.24 16.70
CA LEU A 350 2.04 -7.29 16.35
C LEU A 350 2.82 -8.16 17.37
N PRO A 351 3.85 -8.89 16.94
CA PRO A 351 4.75 -9.59 17.85
C PRO A 351 5.39 -8.65 18.88
N GLU A 352 5.63 -9.14 20.09
CA GLU A 352 6.29 -8.37 21.15
C GLU A 352 7.66 -7.84 20.68
N GLY A 353 7.95 -6.57 21.03
CA GLY A 353 9.19 -5.90 20.62
C GLY A 353 9.21 -5.47 19.15
N THR A 354 8.08 -5.54 18.45
CA THR A 354 7.96 -5.06 17.06
C THR A 354 7.03 -3.87 16.91
N THR A 355 7.21 -3.13 15.83
CA THR A 355 6.41 -1.97 15.40
C THR A 355 5.99 -2.13 13.94
N ASP A 356 5.07 -1.27 13.49
CA ASP A 356 4.55 -1.25 12.13
C ASP A 356 5.68 -1.07 11.07
N ILE A 357 5.42 -1.56 9.86
CA ILE A 357 6.28 -1.30 8.70
C ILE A 357 6.12 0.15 8.24
N ASP A 358 7.10 0.66 7.50
CA ASP A 358 6.91 1.91 6.77
C ASP A 358 5.93 1.67 5.61
N VAL A 359 4.69 2.13 5.77
CA VAL A 359 3.60 1.92 4.79
C VAL A 359 3.53 3.02 3.74
N MET A 360 4.33 4.09 3.87
CA MET A 360 4.18 5.31 3.05
C MET A 360 4.54 5.07 1.57
N GLU A 361 5.35 4.06 1.27
CA GLU A 361 5.76 3.72 -0.09
C GLU A 361 4.96 2.54 -0.68
N ALA A 362 4.19 1.81 0.13
CA ALA A 362 3.54 0.57 -0.29
C ALA A 362 2.10 0.76 -0.80
N GLY A 363 1.59 1.99 -0.89
CA GLY A 363 0.22 2.26 -1.33
C GLY A 363 0.06 2.13 -2.85
N TRP A 364 0.27 3.21 -3.56
CA TRP A 364 0.03 3.27 -5.01
C TRP A 364 1.02 2.45 -5.82
N ASP A 365 2.29 2.40 -5.42
CA ASP A 365 3.30 1.61 -6.13
C ASP A 365 2.94 0.12 -6.13
N PHE A 366 2.28 -0.37 -5.08
CA PHE A 366 1.83 -1.76 -5.03
C PHE A 366 0.59 -2.00 -5.91
N VAL A 367 -0.26 -0.99 -6.09
CA VAL A 367 -1.33 -1.05 -7.10
C VAL A 367 -0.72 -1.14 -8.50
N ASP A 368 0.23 -0.25 -8.82
CA ASP A 368 0.85 -0.15 -10.14
C ASP A 368 1.68 -1.39 -10.50
N ASN A 369 2.38 -1.95 -9.51
CA ASN A 369 3.20 -3.15 -9.68
C ASN A 369 2.44 -4.46 -9.38
N GLU A 370 1.15 -4.39 -9.08
CA GLU A 370 0.31 -5.53 -8.74
C GLU A 370 0.91 -6.40 -7.61
N LYS A 371 1.33 -5.77 -6.52
CA LYS A 371 1.90 -6.39 -5.31
C LYS A 371 0.98 -6.20 -4.10
N ILE A 372 1.17 -7.04 -3.07
CA ILE A 372 0.66 -6.81 -1.71
C ILE A 372 1.75 -7.11 -0.69
N ILE A 373 1.70 -6.46 0.47
CA ILE A 373 2.51 -6.79 1.65
C ILE A 373 1.63 -7.35 2.76
N ILE A 374 2.09 -8.45 3.38
CA ILE A 374 1.50 -9.02 4.59
C ILE A 374 2.53 -8.88 5.70
N TYR A 375 2.16 -8.30 6.83
CA TYR A 375 3.10 -8.09 7.94
C TYR A 375 2.46 -8.27 9.31
N GLY A 376 3.25 -8.36 10.37
CA GLY A 376 2.78 -8.45 11.75
C GLY A 376 3.05 -9.80 12.37
N ALA A 377 2.03 -10.45 12.96
CA ALA A 377 2.15 -11.76 13.59
C ALA A 377 2.29 -12.90 12.56
N ILE A 378 3.40 -12.86 11.83
CA ILE A 378 3.84 -13.89 10.90
C ILE A 378 5.28 -14.31 11.23
N GLN A 379 5.68 -15.50 10.79
CA GLN A 379 7.04 -16.01 10.97
C GLN A 379 8.03 -15.11 10.23
N ARG A 380 9.10 -14.72 10.94
CA ARG A 380 10.21 -14.02 10.30
C ARG A 380 11.00 -15.00 9.46
N GLN A 381 10.84 -14.89 8.15
CA GLN A 381 11.63 -15.64 7.17
C GLN A 381 12.47 -14.65 6.37
N THR A 382 13.76 -14.95 6.26
CA THR A 382 14.72 -14.03 5.62
C THR A 382 15.71 -14.77 4.74
N GLY A 383 16.20 -14.07 3.72
CA GLY A 383 17.39 -14.42 2.95
C GLY A 383 18.40 -13.28 2.99
N SER A 384 19.23 -13.21 1.96
CA SER A 384 20.17 -12.11 1.72
C SER A 384 20.14 -11.70 0.24
N VAL A 385 20.50 -10.44 -0.02
CA VAL A 385 20.68 -9.90 -1.38
C VAL A 385 22.07 -9.31 -1.47
N ALA A 386 22.81 -9.67 -2.51
CA ALA A 386 24.14 -9.14 -2.75
C ALA A 386 24.38 -8.90 -4.23
N GLY A 387 25.27 -7.96 -4.54
CA GLY A 387 25.59 -7.59 -5.91
C GLY A 387 26.84 -6.73 -6.01
N GLN A 388 27.11 -6.25 -7.22
CA GLN A 388 28.18 -5.30 -7.49
C GLN A 388 27.68 -4.12 -8.32
N LEU A 389 28.15 -2.93 -7.94
CA LEU A 389 27.82 -1.66 -8.58
C LEU A 389 29.02 -1.09 -9.33
N TYR A 390 28.75 -0.66 -10.55
CA TYR A 390 29.71 -0.06 -11.45
C TYR A 390 29.21 1.28 -12.00
N SER A 391 30.13 2.11 -12.46
CA SER A 391 29.88 3.24 -13.36
C SER A 391 30.62 3.01 -14.68
N LEU A 392 30.21 3.69 -15.75
CA LEU A 392 30.86 3.64 -17.05
C LEU A 392 31.78 4.86 -17.22
N GLU A 393 33.04 4.74 -16.84
CA GLU A 393 34.04 5.77 -17.12
C GLU A 393 34.84 5.37 -18.37
N ASN A 394 34.77 6.16 -19.44
CA ASN A 394 35.51 5.92 -20.71
C ASN A 394 35.32 4.49 -21.28
N ASP A 395 34.07 4.01 -21.35
CA ASP A 395 33.72 2.64 -21.77
C ASP A 395 34.31 1.52 -20.89
N THR A 396 34.78 1.84 -19.69
CA THR A 396 35.27 0.85 -18.72
C THR A 396 34.42 0.84 -17.45
N HIS A 397 34.02 -0.35 -17.02
CA HIS A 397 33.35 -0.51 -15.73
C HIS A 397 34.33 -0.23 -14.60
N LYS A 398 34.00 0.77 -13.80
CA LYS A 398 34.72 1.10 -12.57
C LYS A 398 33.80 0.86 -11.38
N ALA A 399 34.32 0.25 -10.33
CA ALA A 399 33.57 0.04 -9.10
C ALA A 399 33.05 1.37 -8.55
N THR A 400 31.79 1.37 -8.08
CA THR A 400 31.15 2.54 -7.46
C THR A 400 31.06 2.35 -5.95
N PRO A 401 32.10 2.70 -5.18
CA PRO A 401 32.04 2.63 -3.71
C PRO A 401 31.18 3.75 -3.13
N GLY A 402 30.62 3.52 -1.95
CA GLY A 402 29.87 4.55 -1.23
C GLY A 402 28.44 4.79 -1.73
N ALA A 403 27.98 4.04 -2.73
CA ALA A 403 26.56 4.05 -3.11
C ALA A 403 25.72 3.39 -2.02
N THR A 404 24.61 4.03 -1.66
CA THR A 404 23.60 3.51 -0.73
C THR A 404 22.61 2.66 -1.50
N VAL A 405 22.43 1.42 -1.05
CA VAL A 405 21.46 0.46 -1.59
C VAL A 405 20.38 0.25 -0.54
N THR A 406 19.14 0.56 -0.88
CA THR A 406 17.98 0.52 0.02
C THR A 406 16.96 -0.48 -0.49
N ILE A 407 16.49 -1.39 0.36
CA ILE A 407 15.28 -2.19 0.10
C ILE A 407 14.09 -1.27 0.30
N VAL A 408 13.38 -0.96 -0.77
CA VAL A 408 12.27 0.01 -0.81
C VAL A 408 11.23 -0.35 0.26
N GLU A 409 10.82 -1.63 0.31
CA GLU A 409 9.74 -2.07 1.18
C GLU A 409 10.09 -2.04 2.69
N THR A 410 11.34 -1.74 3.05
CA THR A 410 11.80 -1.75 4.46
C THR A 410 12.61 -0.55 4.90
N GLY A 411 13.11 0.24 3.95
CA GLY A 411 14.19 1.19 4.21
C GLY A 411 15.51 0.55 4.65
N GLN A 412 15.68 -0.78 4.60
CA GLN A 412 16.92 -1.43 5.00
C GLN A 412 18.04 -1.05 4.03
N MET A 413 19.15 -0.54 4.56
CA MET A 413 20.26 -0.02 3.77
C MET A 413 21.54 -0.84 3.89
N ALA A 414 22.33 -0.82 2.83
CA ALA A 414 23.75 -1.18 2.81
C ALA A 414 24.53 -0.15 1.98
N THR A 415 25.80 0.04 2.32
CA THR A 415 26.71 0.86 1.51
C THR A 415 27.66 -0.04 0.75
N SER A 416 27.83 0.23 -0.54
CA SER A 416 28.79 -0.48 -1.38
C SER A 416 30.24 -0.24 -0.93
N ALA A 417 31.02 -1.31 -0.89
CA ALA A 417 32.41 -1.34 -0.50
C ALA A 417 33.34 -0.78 -1.58
N ALA A 418 34.64 -0.72 -1.31
CA ALA A 418 35.67 -0.18 -2.20
C ALA A 418 35.70 -0.84 -3.60
N ASP A 419 35.28 -2.11 -3.70
CA ASP A 419 35.18 -2.87 -4.95
C ASP A 419 33.78 -2.81 -5.58
N GLY A 420 32.89 -1.96 -5.07
CA GLY A 420 31.51 -1.81 -5.52
C GLY A 420 30.57 -2.90 -5.01
N SER A 421 31.05 -3.86 -4.22
CA SER A 421 30.21 -4.93 -3.67
C SER A 421 29.30 -4.43 -2.55
N PHE A 422 28.09 -4.98 -2.45
CA PHE A 422 27.20 -4.75 -1.33
C PHE A 422 26.51 -6.05 -0.91
N GLN A 423 26.08 -6.12 0.34
CA GLN A 423 25.29 -7.21 0.88
C GLN A 423 24.28 -6.68 1.89
N LEU A 424 23.05 -7.12 1.74
CA LEU A 424 21.93 -6.91 2.65
C LEU A 424 21.57 -8.27 3.24
N ASP A 425 21.78 -8.44 4.54
CA ASP A 425 21.42 -9.65 5.28
C ASP A 425 20.06 -9.52 5.95
N ASN A 426 19.43 -10.65 6.26
CA ASN A 426 18.11 -10.71 6.91
C ASN A 426 17.01 -9.98 6.13
N VAL A 427 17.14 -9.97 4.80
CA VAL A 427 16.14 -9.40 3.89
C VAL A 427 14.92 -10.31 3.90
N PRO A 428 13.71 -9.79 4.12
CA PRO A 428 12.51 -10.63 4.16
C PRO A 428 12.26 -11.35 2.85
N ILE A 429 11.75 -12.58 2.94
CA ILE A 429 11.49 -13.40 1.75
C ILE A 429 10.35 -12.81 0.91
N GLY A 430 10.33 -13.18 -0.37
CA GLY A 430 9.33 -12.71 -1.32
C GLY A 430 9.97 -11.89 -2.42
N THR A 431 9.20 -10.98 -2.98
CA THR A 431 9.64 -10.13 -4.08
C THR A 431 9.91 -8.72 -3.57
N VAL A 432 11.14 -8.24 -3.64
CA VAL A 432 11.58 -6.92 -3.15
C VAL A 432 12.09 -6.05 -4.29
N SER A 433 12.25 -4.76 -4.00
CA SER A 433 12.76 -3.75 -4.91
C SER A 433 13.93 -3.02 -4.26
N LEU A 434 14.95 -2.67 -5.04
CA LEU A 434 16.11 -1.91 -4.58
C LEU A 434 16.13 -0.51 -5.18
N SER A 435 16.29 0.49 -4.33
CA SER A 435 16.71 1.84 -4.71
C SER A 435 18.20 2.00 -4.48
N ILE A 436 18.93 2.47 -5.50
CA ILE A 436 20.37 2.69 -5.43
C ILE A 436 20.64 4.18 -5.66
N LYS A 437 21.24 4.82 -4.65
CA LYS A 437 21.57 6.25 -4.63
C LYS A 437 23.07 6.45 -4.48
N HIS A 438 23.61 7.37 -5.27
CA HIS A 438 25.00 7.81 -5.18
C HIS A 438 25.08 9.27 -5.64
N ASP A 439 25.84 10.12 -4.96
CA ASP A 439 25.82 11.59 -5.16
C ASP A 439 26.06 12.05 -6.60
N ASN A 440 26.86 11.28 -7.35
CA ASN A 440 27.21 11.59 -8.74
C ASN A 440 26.38 10.84 -9.81
N HIS A 441 25.38 10.04 -9.40
CA HIS A 441 24.59 9.20 -10.30
C HIS A 441 23.10 9.46 -10.13
N LEU A 442 22.33 9.21 -11.19
CA LEU A 442 20.88 9.19 -11.08
C LEU A 442 20.47 8.00 -10.19
N MET A 443 19.40 8.19 -9.43
CA MET A 443 18.80 7.10 -8.66
C MET A 443 18.40 5.98 -9.61
N PHE A 444 18.73 4.75 -9.25
CA PHE A 444 18.49 3.57 -10.07
C PHE A 444 17.67 2.54 -9.29
N MET A 445 16.61 2.03 -9.93
CA MET A 445 15.69 1.07 -9.33
C MET A 445 15.88 -0.32 -9.94
N LEU A 446 15.87 -1.35 -9.10
CA LEU A 446 15.80 -2.74 -9.51
C LEU A 446 14.57 -3.37 -8.87
N ASP A 447 13.60 -3.75 -9.69
CA ASP A 447 12.37 -4.36 -9.24
C ASP A 447 12.41 -5.88 -9.37
N ASP A 448 11.46 -6.52 -8.68
CA ASP A 448 11.15 -7.94 -8.80
C ASP A 448 12.30 -8.90 -8.40
N ILE A 449 13.09 -8.50 -7.41
CA ILE A 449 14.16 -9.33 -6.85
C ILE A 449 13.55 -10.39 -5.94
N LYS A 450 13.66 -11.66 -6.33
CA LYS A 450 13.15 -12.78 -5.53
C LYS A 450 14.14 -13.18 -4.44
N VAL A 451 13.76 -12.97 -3.19
CA VAL A 451 14.50 -13.38 -1.99
C VAL A 451 13.91 -14.70 -1.49
N LEU A 452 14.76 -15.72 -1.40
CA LEU A 452 14.40 -17.05 -0.92
C LEU A 452 14.90 -17.28 0.51
N GLU A 453 14.18 -18.11 1.24
CA GLU A 453 14.47 -18.40 2.65
C GLU A 453 15.87 -19.00 2.82
N ASN A 454 16.69 -18.39 3.68
CA ASN A 454 18.06 -18.80 3.96
C ASN A 454 18.98 -18.87 2.73
N GLU A 455 18.62 -18.22 1.62
CA GLU A 455 19.44 -18.15 0.42
C GLU A 455 20.08 -16.77 0.24
N ASN A 456 21.16 -16.73 -0.55
CA ASN A 456 21.81 -15.49 -0.98
C ASN A 456 21.48 -15.22 -2.45
N THR A 457 20.65 -14.20 -2.66
CA THR A 457 20.21 -13.73 -3.98
C THR A 457 21.31 -12.89 -4.59
N GLN A 458 22.04 -13.46 -5.54
CA GLN A 458 23.11 -12.79 -6.27
C GLN A 458 22.55 -12.03 -7.47
N LEU A 459 22.61 -10.69 -7.41
CA LEU A 459 22.22 -9.84 -8.53
C LEU A 459 23.32 -9.80 -9.59
N PRO A 460 22.94 -9.63 -10.89
CA PRO A 460 23.92 -9.31 -11.90
C PRO A 460 24.62 -7.98 -11.58
N ALA A 461 25.84 -7.82 -12.08
CA ALA A 461 26.56 -6.55 -12.00
C ALA A 461 25.70 -5.41 -12.58
N CYS A 462 25.46 -4.37 -11.79
CA CYS A 462 24.61 -3.25 -12.16
C CYS A 462 25.48 -2.03 -12.47
N THR A 463 25.19 -1.34 -13.58
CA THR A 463 25.87 -0.11 -13.96
C THR A 463 24.95 1.07 -13.69
N LEU A 464 25.38 2.00 -12.84
CA LEU A 464 24.61 3.16 -12.48
C LEU A 464 24.61 4.18 -13.63
N PRO A 465 23.44 4.73 -13.99
CA PRO A 465 23.37 5.82 -14.95
C PRO A 465 24.00 7.08 -14.38
N GLU A 466 24.94 7.67 -15.13
CA GLU A 466 25.54 8.95 -14.76
C GLU A 466 24.51 10.07 -14.78
N ILE A 467 24.70 11.08 -13.93
CA ILE A 467 24.00 12.36 -14.09
C ILE A 467 24.57 13.00 -15.35
N THR A 468 23.96 12.72 -16.50
CA THR A 468 24.26 13.49 -17.71
C THR A 468 23.79 14.90 -17.44
N ASN A 469 24.72 15.85 -17.33
CA ASN A 469 24.38 17.25 -17.50
C ASN A 469 23.75 17.32 -18.88
N SER A 470 22.44 17.60 -18.98
CA SER A 470 21.79 17.77 -20.30
C SER A 470 22.43 18.88 -21.13
N TRP A 471 23.30 19.68 -20.50
CA TRP A 471 24.06 20.79 -21.05
C TRP A 471 25.46 20.39 -21.53
N ASP A 472 25.94 19.21 -21.17
CA ASP A 472 27.24 18.65 -21.57
C ASP A 472 27.01 17.68 -22.73
N ILE A 473 27.22 18.17 -23.95
CA ILE A 473 26.82 17.45 -25.17
C ILE A 473 27.83 16.40 -25.62
N ASP A 474 29.05 16.41 -25.08
CA ASP A 474 30.07 15.40 -25.35
C ASP A 474 30.43 14.54 -24.14
N ASN A 475 29.74 14.76 -23.01
CA ASN A 475 29.77 13.93 -21.81
C ASN A 475 31.20 13.76 -21.28
N ASP A 476 32.01 14.80 -21.39
CA ASP A 476 33.39 14.85 -20.88
C ASP A 476 33.48 15.36 -19.43
N HIS A 477 32.32 15.61 -18.82
CA HIS A 477 32.11 16.11 -17.47
C HIS A 477 32.68 17.51 -17.22
N MET A 478 32.98 18.26 -18.29
CA MET A 478 33.32 19.67 -18.23
C MET A 478 32.37 20.48 -19.08
N MET A 479 31.81 21.56 -18.53
CA MET A 479 31.07 22.52 -19.34
C MET A 479 32.07 23.34 -20.15
N SER A 480 32.36 22.89 -21.36
CA SER A 480 33.28 23.55 -22.25
C SER A 480 32.58 24.71 -22.98
N LEU A 481 33.40 25.59 -23.59
CA LEU A 481 32.88 26.64 -24.46
C LEU A 481 32.07 26.06 -25.63
N LYS A 482 32.37 24.83 -26.06
CA LYS A 482 31.69 24.16 -27.16
C LYS A 482 30.25 23.80 -26.78
N ASP A 483 30.04 23.34 -25.56
CA ASP A 483 28.72 22.95 -25.04
C ASP A 483 27.86 24.19 -24.81
N LEU A 484 28.46 25.25 -24.26
CA LEU A 484 27.79 26.55 -24.09
C LEU A 484 27.36 27.16 -25.44
N ILE A 485 28.22 27.07 -26.46
CA ILE A 485 27.91 27.56 -27.81
C ILE A 485 26.80 26.73 -28.45
N HIS A 486 26.78 25.41 -28.25
CA HIS A 486 25.73 24.54 -28.78
C HIS A 486 24.35 24.94 -28.24
N TRP A 487 24.21 25.09 -26.92
CA TRP A 487 22.93 25.46 -26.31
C TRP A 487 22.49 26.89 -26.63
N LEU A 488 23.43 27.84 -26.73
CA LEU A 488 23.13 29.20 -27.20
C LEU A 488 22.63 29.23 -28.64
N LYS A 489 23.16 28.37 -29.52
CA LYS A 489 22.66 28.24 -30.90
C LYS A 489 21.27 27.63 -30.96
N LEU A 490 21.00 26.63 -30.12
CA LEU A 490 19.68 26.00 -30.01
C LEU A 490 18.62 27.00 -29.53
N LEU A 491 18.93 27.74 -28.45
CA LEU A 491 18.04 28.77 -27.87
C LEU A 491 17.82 29.97 -28.79
N ALA A 492 18.82 30.33 -29.60
CA ALA A 492 18.70 31.40 -30.59
C ALA A 492 18.00 30.93 -31.89
N GLY A 493 17.62 29.66 -32.01
CA GLY A 493 17.02 29.08 -33.22
C GLY A 493 17.97 29.07 -34.42
N LEU A 494 19.28 29.09 -34.17
CA LEU A 494 20.34 29.15 -35.18
C LEU A 494 20.80 27.77 -35.65
N ASP A 495 20.47 26.70 -34.90
CA ASP A 495 20.56 25.33 -35.38
C ASP A 495 19.18 24.90 -35.90
N LYS A 496 19.03 24.90 -37.23
CA LYS A 496 17.94 24.22 -37.93
C LYS A 496 18.52 23.05 -38.71
N HIS A 497 18.76 21.92 -38.05
CA HIS A 497 18.85 20.61 -38.70
C HIS A 497 18.44 19.48 -37.76
#